data_AF-A0A8T4HK58-F1
#
_entry.id   AF-A0A8T4HK58-F1
#
_cell.length_a   1.000
_cell.length_b   1.000
_cell.length_c   1.000
_cell.angle_alpha   90.00
_cell.angle_beta   90.00
_cell.angle_gamma   90.00
#
_symmetry.space_group_name_H-M   'P 1'
#
loop_
_entity.id
_entity.type
_entity.pdbx_description
1 polymer ?
#
loop_
_entity_poly.entity_id
_entity_poly.type
_entity_poly.pdbx_seq_one_letter_code
_entity_poly.pdbx_strand_id
1 'polypeptide(L)'
;MNRPLRITLLAVLAVALAAAGAVGGALSQREDREDAEKFSEITGGTTCWASEAVVDRVVPASHHTDRWKRLTREELSYNTQCGVTVDGKQVLRVSVEQHNSVHKLDRVGTGPGHGRTKSIPGYKQSWSSQDAAGVVVPCTKNTGDDNATNLYVKAQAWRKDYGKLRQDMVRIVEQAVKAHRAAACNGAPAAPDDHG
;
A
#
# COMPACT_ATOMS: atom_id res chain seq x y z
N MET A 1 -27.15 0.81 54.29
CA MET A 1 -27.35 0.57 52.84
C MET A 1 -26.94 -0.85 52.50
N ASN A 2 -27.92 -1.70 52.20
CA ASN A 2 -27.72 -3.13 52.00
C ASN A 2 -26.91 -3.41 50.73
N ARG A 3 -25.74 -4.05 50.90
CA ARG A 3 -24.83 -4.50 49.83
C ARG A 3 -25.50 -5.18 48.63
N PRO A 4 -26.53 -6.04 48.76
CA PRO A 4 -27.13 -6.67 47.59
C PRO A 4 -27.81 -5.68 46.64
N LEU A 5 -28.38 -4.58 47.15
CA LEU A 5 -29.17 -3.64 46.34
C LEU A 5 -28.31 -2.77 45.41
N ARG A 6 -27.04 -2.53 45.78
CA ARG A 6 -26.08 -1.80 44.94
C ARG A 6 -25.60 -2.64 43.75
N ILE A 7 -25.48 -3.96 43.93
CA ILE A 7 -25.01 -4.87 42.88
C ILE A 7 -26.10 -5.02 41.82
N THR A 8 -27.37 -5.12 42.23
CA THR A 8 -28.49 -5.21 41.29
C THR A 8 -28.66 -3.95 40.46
N LEU A 9 -28.48 -2.77 41.07
CA LEU A 9 -28.58 -1.49 40.34
C LEU A 9 -27.46 -1.32 39.30
N LEU A 10 -26.23 -1.74 39.63
CA LEU A 10 -25.10 -1.69 38.70
C LEU A 10 -25.26 -2.67 37.54
N ALA A 11 -25.82 -3.86 37.79
CA ALA A 11 -26.08 -4.85 36.74
C ALA A 11 -27.15 -4.35 35.74
N VAL A 12 -28.21 -3.69 36.23
CA VAL A 12 -29.26 -3.14 35.35
C VAL A 12 -28.72 -1.96 34.50
N LEU A 13 -27.84 -1.14 35.06
CA LEU A 13 -27.20 -0.04 34.31
C LEU A 13 -26.27 -0.57 33.21
N ALA A 14 -25.53 -1.65 33.47
CA ALA A 14 -24.63 -2.26 32.49
C ALA A 14 -25.37 -2.89 31.29
N VAL A 15 -26.54 -3.49 31.53
CA VAL A 15 -27.37 -4.08 30.47
C VAL A 15 -28.04 -3.01 29.59
N ALA A 16 -28.41 -1.87 30.16
CA ALA A 16 -28.98 -0.75 29.41
C ALA A 16 -27.95 -0.05 28.51
N LEU A 17 -26.68 0.09 28.95
CA LEU A 17 -25.62 0.64 28.10
C LEU A 17 -25.21 -0.31 26.96
N ALA A 18 -25.24 -1.63 27.18
CA ALA A 18 -24.94 -2.61 26.14
C ALA A 18 -25.97 -2.61 25.00
N ALA A 19 -27.25 -2.34 25.30
CA ALA A 19 -28.31 -2.27 24.30
C ALA A 19 -28.27 -0.97 23.46
N ALA A 20 -27.87 0.16 24.05
CA ALA A 20 -27.71 1.42 23.30
C ALA A 20 -26.43 1.44 22.44
N GLY A 21 -25.35 0.79 22.89
CA GLY A 21 -24.10 0.66 22.13
C GLY A 21 -24.21 -0.27 20.91
N ALA A 22 -25.01 -1.34 21.01
CA ALA A 22 -25.17 -2.32 19.93
C ALA A 22 -25.99 -1.78 18.73
N VAL A 23 -26.96 -0.89 18.97
CA VAL A 23 -27.82 -0.37 17.90
C VAL A 23 -27.19 0.87 17.22
N GLY A 24 -26.42 1.69 17.95
CA GLY A 24 -25.70 2.82 17.36
C GLY A 24 -24.54 2.40 16.45
N GLY A 25 -23.78 1.37 16.84
CA GLY A 25 -22.66 0.86 16.05
C GLY A 25 -23.10 0.14 14.77
N ALA A 26 -24.20 -0.62 14.82
CA ALA A 26 -24.70 -1.40 13.67
C ALA A 26 -25.37 -0.53 12.59
N LEU A 27 -25.93 0.64 12.95
CA LEU A 27 -26.52 1.56 11.97
C LEU A 27 -25.48 2.50 11.36
N SER A 28 -24.50 2.98 12.14
CA SER A 28 -23.36 3.75 11.59
C SER A 28 -22.47 2.90 10.66
N GLN A 29 -22.31 1.60 10.93
CA GLN A 29 -21.63 0.67 10.02
C GLN A 29 -22.39 0.36 8.73
N ARG A 30 -23.70 0.63 8.64
CA ARG A 30 -24.51 0.25 7.48
C ARG A 30 -24.55 1.35 6.43
N GLU A 31 -24.57 2.62 6.84
CA GLU A 31 -24.42 3.75 5.93
C GLU A 31 -23.01 3.77 5.29
N ASP A 32 -21.94 3.58 6.08
CA ASP A 32 -20.55 3.57 5.55
C ASP A 32 -20.21 2.33 4.68
N ARG A 33 -21.04 1.27 4.74
CA ARG A 33 -20.83 0.01 4.02
C ARG A 33 -21.45 0.00 2.62
N GLU A 34 -22.47 0.81 2.37
CA GLU A 34 -23.05 0.96 1.03
C GLU A 34 -22.24 1.92 0.14
N ASP A 35 -21.40 2.76 0.75
CA ASP A 35 -20.59 3.78 0.05
C ASP A 35 -19.12 3.37 -0.23
N ALA A 36 -18.76 2.09 -0.05
CA ALA A 36 -17.43 1.61 -0.41
C ALA A 36 -17.25 1.53 -1.94
N GLU A 37 -16.96 2.68 -2.56
CA GLU A 37 -16.80 2.83 -4.00
C GLU A 37 -15.58 2.08 -4.55
N LYS A 38 -15.84 1.17 -5.50
CA LYS A 38 -14.81 0.46 -6.27
C LYS A 38 -14.22 1.40 -7.33
N PHE A 39 -13.23 2.20 -6.95
CA PHE A 39 -12.60 3.18 -7.85
C PHE A 39 -11.56 2.57 -8.80
N SER A 40 -11.95 2.19 -10.02
CA SER A 40 -11.01 1.96 -11.12
C SER A 40 -10.75 3.26 -11.89
N GLU A 41 -9.91 4.15 -11.34
CA GLU A 41 -9.56 5.40 -12.01
C GLU A 41 -8.35 5.22 -12.94
N ILE A 42 -8.56 5.41 -14.25
CA ILE A 42 -7.48 5.57 -15.24
C ILE A 42 -7.37 7.06 -15.55
N THR A 43 -6.60 7.80 -14.77
CA THR A 43 -6.39 9.24 -15.01
C THR A 43 -5.24 9.50 -15.98
N GLY A 44 -5.50 10.32 -17.01
CA GLY A 44 -4.54 10.67 -18.08
C GLY A 44 -3.39 11.60 -17.67
N GLY A 45 -3.19 11.86 -16.37
CA GLY A 45 -2.12 12.72 -15.85
C GLY A 45 -1.10 12.00 -14.97
N THR A 46 -1.11 10.66 -14.93
CA THR A 46 -0.41 9.95 -13.87
C THR A 46 1.05 9.69 -14.23
N THR A 47 1.95 10.48 -13.66
CA THR A 47 3.28 9.98 -13.37
C THR A 47 3.12 8.80 -12.42
N CYS A 48 3.92 7.72 -12.54
CA CYS A 48 3.83 6.55 -11.64
C CYS A 48 4.35 6.87 -10.23
N TRP A 49 3.75 7.89 -9.61
CA TRP A 49 4.06 8.49 -8.32
C TRP A 49 5.52 8.87 -8.20
N ALA A 50 6.09 9.29 -9.32
CA ALA A 50 7.45 9.77 -9.45
C ALA A 50 7.47 11.05 -10.30
N SER A 51 8.44 11.94 -10.14
CA SER A 51 8.58 13.09 -11.05
C SER A 51 8.73 12.65 -12.51
N GLU A 52 8.15 13.37 -13.47
CA GLU A 52 8.28 13.06 -14.92
C GLU A 52 9.73 12.91 -15.36
N ALA A 53 10.61 13.79 -14.90
CA ALA A 53 12.04 13.72 -15.20
C ALA A 53 12.71 12.38 -14.80
N VAL A 54 12.21 11.68 -13.77
CA VAL A 54 12.69 10.34 -13.40
C VAL A 54 12.06 9.28 -14.30
N VAL A 55 10.77 9.41 -14.62
CA VAL A 55 10.04 8.48 -15.50
C VAL A 55 10.60 8.53 -16.93
N ASP A 56 10.89 9.72 -17.47
CA ASP A 56 11.39 9.89 -18.84
C ASP A 56 12.82 9.36 -19.02
N ARG A 57 13.60 9.25 -17.95
CA ARG A 57 14.92 8.60 -18.00
C ARG A 57 14.83 7.09 -18.12
N VAL A 58 13.70 6.49 -17.77
CA VAL A 58 13.49 5.03 -17.75
C VAL A 58 12.60 4.57 -18.91
N VAL A 59 11.72 5.45 -19.38
CA VAL A 59 10.84 5.27 -20.55
C VAL A 59 11.57 5.69 -21.84
N PRO A 60 11.49 4.91 -22.94
CA PRO A 60 11.97 5.35 -24.26
C PRO A 60 11.31 6.64 -24.72
N ALA A 61 12.09 7.53 -25.33
CA ALA A 61 11.53 8.59 -26.15
C ALA A 61 10.83 7.93 -27.35
N SER A 62 9.51 8.10 -27.46
CA SER A 62 8.69 7.58 -28.56
C SER A 62 7.46 8.47 -28.75
N HIS A 63 6.92 8.46 -29.97
CA HIS A 63 5.70 9.19 -30.34
C HIS A 63 4.43 8.55 -29.77
N HIS A 64 4.48 7.26 -29.37
CA HIS A 64 3.34 6.52 -28.85
C HIS A 64 3.64 5.98 -27.45
N THR A 65 3.25 6.75 -26.44
CA THR A 65 3.38 6.39 -25.03
C THR A 65 2.01 6.44 -24.36
N ASP A 66 1.56 5.31 -23.83
CA ASP A 66 0.36 5.25 -23.01
C ASP A 66 0.74 5.04 -21.54
N ARG A 67 0.03 5.74 -20.66
CA ARG A 67 0.19 5.61 -19.20
C ARG A 67 -1.13 5.10 -18.63
N TRP A 68 -1.05 4.19 -17.67
CA TRP A 68 -2.23 3.68 -16.99
C TRP A 68 -1.98 3.55 -15.50
N LYS A 69 -3.05 3.72 -14.72
CA LYS A 69 -3.08 3.48 -13.29
C LYS A 69 -4.30 2.62 -12.96
N ARG A 70 -4.16 1.77 -11.95
CA ARG A 70 -5.22 0.96 -11.36
C ARG A 70 -5.11 1.07 -9.86
N LEU A 71 -6.24 1.23 -9.19
CA LEU A 71 -6.34 1.24 -7.74
C LEU A 71 -7.47 0.28 -7.37
N THR A 72 -7.21 -0.55 -6.37
CA THR A 72 -8.18 -1.40 -5.70
C THR A 72 -7.97 -1.18 -4.20
N ARG A 73 -9.04 -0.81 -3.51
CA ARG A 73 -9.04 -0.63 -2.06
C ARG A 73 -10.21 -1.39 -1.48
N GLU A 74 -9.93 -2.21 -0.47
CA GLU A 74 -10.90 -2.92 0.35
C GLU A 74 -10.53 -2.70 1.83
N GLU A 75 -11.39 -3.11 2.76
CA GLU A 75 -11.32 -2.80 4.20
C GLU A 75 -9.95 -3.09 4.84
N LEU A 76 -9.19 -4.07 4.30
CA LEU A 76 -7.85 -4.44 4.78
C LEU A 76 -6.86 -4.70 3.63
N SER A 77 -7.18 -4.21 2.43
CA SER A 77 -6.38 -4.46 1.23
C SER A 77 -6.20 -3.18 0.43
N TYR A 78 -4.94 -2.85 0.16
CA TYR A 78 -4.57 -1.75 -0.70
C TYR A 78 -3.71 -2.28 -1.83
N ASN A 79 -4.17 -2.16 -3.07
CA ASN A 79 -3.40 -2.53 -4.25
C ASN A 79 -3.49 -1.41 -5.28
N THR A 80 -2.35 -0.86 -5.66
CA THR A 80 -2.30 0.08 -6.76
C THR A 80 -1.13 -0.19 -7.66
N GLN A 81 -1.38 -0.01 -8.94
CA GLN A 81 -0.42 -0.25 -10.00
C GLN A 81 -0.43 0.92 -10.96
N CYS A 82 0.75 1.31 -11.40
CA CYS A 82 0.93 2.19 -12.52
C CYS A 82 1.82 1.49 -13.55
N GLY A 83 1.54 1.71 -14.82
CA GLY A 83 2.39 1.23 -15.89
C GLY A 83 2.48 2.22 -17.02
N VAL A 84 3.59 2.11 -17.75
CA VAL A 84 3.82 2.84 -18.98
C VAL A 84 4.05 1.81 -20.09
N THR A 85 3.33 2.00 -21.20
CA THR A 85 3.51 1.24 -22.43
C THR A 85 4.03 2.16 -23.53
N VAL A 86 4.99 1.69 -24.31
CA VAL A 86 5.52 2.37 -25.48
C VAL A 86 5.37 1.44 -26.67
N ASP A 87 4.75 1.92 -27.74
CA ASP A 87 4.49 1.13 -28.95
C ASP A 87 3.82 -0.23 -28.63
N GLY A 88 2.84 -0.21 -27.72
CA GLY A 88 2.10 -1.40 -27.26
C GLY A 88 2.87 -2.33 -26.33
N LYS A 89 4.12 -2.03 -25.97
CA LYS A 89 4.96 -2.85 -25.07
C LYS A 89 5.10 -2.21 -23.70
N GLN A 90 4.94 -2.99 -22.64
CA GLN A 90 5.17 -2.50 -21.28
C GLN A 90 6.65 -2.20 -21.05
N VAL A 91 6.94 -0.97 -20.62
CA VAL A 91 8.32 -0.50 -20.39
C VAL A 91 8.60 -0.16 -18.93
N LEU A 92 7.56 0.20 -18.16
CA LEU A 92 7.65 0.46 -16.73
C LEU A 92 6.43 -0.12 -16.02
N ARG A 93 6.64 -0.67 -14.83
CA ARG A 93 5.59 -1.00 -13.86
C ARG A 93 6.01 -0.53 -12.49
N VAL A 94 5.07 0.05 -11.76
CA VAL A 94 5.16 0.29 -10.32
C VAL A 94 3.97 -0.38 -9.68
N SER A 95 4.19 -1.24 -8.69
CA SER A 95 3.12 -1.80 -7.87
C SER A 95 3.35 -1.47 -6.40
N VAL A 96 2.25 -1.19 -5.72
CA VAL A 96 2.17 -0.87 -4.30
C VAL A 96 1.06 -1.72 -3.74
N GLU A 97 1.42 -2.63 -2.84
CA GLU A 97 0.52 -3.66 -2.33
C GLU A 97 0.65 -3.72 -0.80
N GLN A 98 -0.46 -3.69 -0.09
CA GLN A 98 -0.50 -3.98 1.34
C GLN A 98 -0.67 -5.48 1.53
N HIS A 99 0.19 -6.08 2.35
CA HIS A 99 0.08 -7.49 2.76
C HIS A 99 0.30 -7.61 4.26
N ASN A 100 -0.06 -8.76 4.84
CA ASN A 100 0.35 -9.11 6.20
C ASN A 100 1.89 -9.02 6.33
N SER A 101 2.36 -8.63 7.51
CA SER A 101 3.78 -8.52 7.86
C SER A 101 4.60 -9.80 7.69
N VAL A 102 3.96 -10.99 7.72
CA VAL A 102 4.62 -12.28 7.47
C VAL A 102 4.92 -12.53 5.99
N HIS A 103 4.28 -11.79 5.08
CA HIS A 103 4.54 -11.90 3.65
C HIS A 103 6.00 -11.54 3.34
N LYS A 104 6.60 -12.23 2.38
CA LYS A 104 8.00 -11.97 1.98
C LYS A 104 7.99 -11.10 0.75
N LEU A 105 8.89 -10.11 0.70
CA LEU A 105 9.07 -9.31 -0.50
C LEU A 105 9.58 -10.19 -1.64
N ASP A 106 8.70 -10.44 -2.60
CA ASP A 106 9.07 -11.08 -3.86
C ASP A 106 10.11 -10.25 -4.61
N ARG A 107 11.10 -10.93 -5.17
CA ARG A 107 12.15 -10.31 -5.98
C ARG A 107 11.80 -10.47 -7.45
N VAL A 108 11.48 -9.35 -8.10
CA VAL A 108 11.37 -9.28 -9.57
C VAL A 108 12.72 -8.81 -10.15
N GLY A 109 13.00 -9.08 -11.41
CA GLY A 109 14.27 -8.64 -12.02
C GLY A 109 15.51 -9.21 -11.32
N THR A 110 15.52 -10.51 -11.04
CA THR A 110 16.68 -11.24 -10.51
C THR A 110 17.11 -12.35 -11.47
N GLY A 111 18.39 -12.70 -11.45
CA GLY A 111 18.96 -13.74 -12.31
C GLY A 111 19.74 -13.19 -13.50
N PRO A 112 20.08 -14.04 -14.48
CA PRO A 112 20.86 -13.65 -15.65
C PRO A 112 20.22 -12.46 -16.38
N GLY A 113 21.02 -11.41 -16.65
CA GLY A 113 20.56 -10.23 -17.40
C GLY A 113 19.93 -9.09 -16.60
N HIS A 114 19.89 -9.18 -15.26
CA HIS A 114 19.39 -8.12 -14.36
C HIS A 114 20.48 -7.44 -13.52
N GLY A 115 21.73 -7.88 -13.66
CA GLY A 115 22.86 -7.38 -12.87
C GLY A 115 22.83 -7.83 -11.40
N ARG A 116 23.84 -7.40 -10.62
CA ARG A 116 23.96 -7.77 -9.20
C ARG A 116 22.90 -7.09 -8.35
N THR A 117 22.22 -7.84 -7.50
CA THR A 117 21.29 -7.31 -6.51
C THR A 117 22.03 -6.60 -5.36
N LYS A 118 21.51 -5.48 -4.88
CA LYS A 118 22.01 -4.72 -3.71
C LYS A 118 20.86 -4.30 -2.80
N SER A 119 21.08 -4.25 -1.49
CA SER A 119 20.12 -3.67 -0.54
C SER A 119 20.00 -2.16 -0.73
N ILE A 120 18.83 -1.60 -0.41
CA ILE A 120 18.58 -0.15 -0.45
C ILE A 120 18.77 0.41 0.96
N PRO A 121 19.64 1.43 1.17
CA PRO A 121 19.83 2.04 2.49
C PRO A 121 18.52 2.56 3.10
N GLY A 122 18.36 2.41 4.41
CA GLY A 122 17.17 2.89 5.14
C GLY A 122 15.98 1.92 5.17
N TYR A 123 16.02 0.80 4.44
CA TYR A 123 14.94 -0.19 4.42
C TYR A 123 15.43 -1.56 4.89
N LYS A 124 14.81 -2.10 5.96
CA LYS A 124 15.16 -3.40 6.54
C LYS A 124 14.98 -4.56 5.55
N GLN A 125 13.87 -4.58 4.82
CA GLN A 125 13.62 -5.52 3.74
C GLN A 125 13.58 -4.76 2.42
N SER A 126 14.64 -4.90 1.63
CA SER A 126 14.76 -4.22 0.34
C SER A 126 15.74 -4.91 -0.58
N TRP A 127 15.63 -4.59 -1.87
CA TRP A 127 16.58 -4.99 -2.89
C TRP A 127 16.49 -4.06 -4.10
N SER A 128 17.57 -4.00 -4.88
CA SER A 128 17.64 -3.32 -6.17
C SER A 128 18.54 -4.09 -7.13
N SER A 129 18.10 -4.27 -8.36
CA SER A 129 18.86 -4.81 -9.49
C SER A 129 19.21 -3.67 -10.46
N GLN A 130 19.67 -3.96 -11.68
CA GLN A 130 19.89 -2.93 -12.70
C GLN A 130 18.58 -2.26 -13.15
N ASP A 131 17.51 -3.04 -13.24
CA ASP A 131 16.26 -2.69 -13.90
C ASP A 131 15.03 -2.80 -12.99
N ALA A 132 15.20 -3.19 -11.73
CA ALA A 132 14.11 -3.26 -10.78
C ALA A 132 14.55 -2.90 -9.36
N ALA A 133 13.58 -2.53 -8.52
CA ALA A 133 13.79 -2.27 -7.11
C ALA A 133 12.54 -2.64 -6.31
N GLY A 134 12.74 -3.01 -5.05
CA GLY A 134 11.66 -3.33 -4.13
C GLY A 134 12.01 -2.94 -2.70
N VAL A 135 11.03 -2.41 -1.97
CA VAL A 135 11.13 -2.13 -0.53
C VAL A 135 9.86 -2.56 0.19
N VAL A 136 10.03 -2.89 1.47
CA VAL A 136 8.93 -3.05 2.42
C VAL A 136 8.99 -1.94 3.46
N VAL A 137 7.85 -1.32 3.73
CA VAL A 137 7.69 -0.38 4.85
C VAL A 137 6.58 -0.83 5.78
N PRO A 138 6.77 -0.79 7.11
CA PRO A 138 5.72 -1.15 8.04
C PRO A 138 4.61 -0.10 8.04
N CYS A 139 3.36 -0.58 7.99
CA CYS A 139 2.17 0.26 8.16
C CYS A 139 1.82 0.45 9.64
N THR A 140 1.97 -0.59 10.47
CA THR A 140 1.76 -0.51 11.92
C THR A 140 3.10 -0.33 12.65
N LYS A 141 3.08 0.40 13.78
CA LYS A 141 4.29 0.64 14.59
C LYS A 141 4.71 -0.60 15.41
N ASN A 142 3.77 -1.51 15.71
CA ASN A 142 4.01 -2.70 16.52
C ASN A 142 4.02 -3.96 15.64
N THR A 143 5.22 -4.47 15.34
CA THR A 143 5.45 -5.63 14.46
C THR A 143 5.39 -6.97 15.21
N GLY A 144 4.34 -7.19 16.00
CA GLY A 144 4.16 -8.44 16.77
C GLY A 144 2.71 -8.86 16.94
N ASP A 145 1.79 -8.14 16.30
CA ASP A 145 0.37 -8.45 16.27
C ASP A 145 0.06 -9.21 14.99
N ASP A 146 -0.81 -10.22 15.04
CA ASP A 146 -1.14 -11.08 13.89
C ASP A 146 -1.79 -10.29 12.74
N ASN A 147 -2.27 -9.08 13.05
CA ASN A 147 -2.86 -8.13 12.12
C ASN A 147 -1.89 -7.06 11.60
N ALA A 148 -0.60 -7.13 11.94
CA ALA A 148 0.38 -6.17 11.44
C ALA A 148 0.49 -6.26 9.91
N THR A 149 0.40 -5.11 9.23
CA THR A 149 0.53 -5.02 7.77
C THR A 149 1.77 -4.24 7.35
N ASN A 150 2.27 -4.59 6.18
CA ASN A 150 3.40 -3.98 5.52
C ASN A 150 2.97 -3.51 4.13
N LEU A 151 3.55 -2.40 3.67
CA LEU A 151 3.42 -1.92 2.31
C LEU A 151 4.62 -2.39 1.49
N TYR A 152 4.35 -3.11 0.42
CA TYR A 152 5.32 -3.66 -0.51
C TYR A 152 5.30 -2.82 -1.77
N VAL A 153 6.40 -2.15 -2.07
CA VAL A 153 6.53 -1.27 -3.23
C VAL A 153 7.58 -1.84 -4.15
N LYS A 154 7.20 -2.10 -5.41
CA LYS A 154 8.05 -2.67 -6.45
C LYS A 154 8.04 -1.77 -7.68
N ALA A 155 9.19 -1.56 -8.30
CA ALA A 155 9.31 -0.95 -9.62
C ALA A 155 10.13 -1.85 -10.53
N GLN A 156 9.72 -1.99 -11.78
CA GLN A 156 10.41 -2.75 -12.81
C GLN A 156 10.38 -2.00 -14.14
N ALA A 157 11.55 -1.83 -14.74
CA ALA A 157 11.74 -1.35 -16.09
C ALA A 157 12.16 -2.51 -16.99
N TRP A 158 11.71 -2.51 -18.25
CA TRP A 158 12.07 -3.55 -19.23
C TRP A 158 13.17 -3.12 -20.20
N ARG A 159 13.65 -1.87 -20.07
CA ARG A 159 14.73 -1.33 -20.87
C ARG A 159 16.06 -1.57 -20.16
N LYS A 160 17.09 -2.04 -20.88
CA LYS A 160 18.34 -2.50 -20.24
C LYS A 160 19.53 -1.53 -20.38
N ASP A 161 19.45 -0.55 -21.27
CA ASP A 161 20.65 0.15 -21.78
C ASP A 161 20.88 1.57 -21.24
N TYR A 162 20.41 1.91 -20.04
CA TYR A 162 20.56 3.27 -19.47
C TYR A 162 21.42 3.30 -18.21
N GLY A 163 22.47 4.14 -18.22
CA GLY A 163 23.56 4.08 -17.25
C GLY A 163 23.18 4.31 -15.78
N LYS A 164 22.10 5.04 -15.47
CA LYS A 164 21.64 5.30 -14.10
C LYS A 164 20.34 4.59 -13.73
N LEU A 165 19.92 3.58 -14.51
CA LEU A 165 18.61 2.93 -14.36
C LEU A 165 18.34 2.41 -12.93
N ARG A 166 19.31 1.77 -12.29
CA ARG A 166 19.18 1.30 -10.89
C ARG A 166 18.80 2.43 -9.94
N GLN A 167 19.50 3.57 -10.03
CA GLN A 167 19.26 4.71 -9.13
C GLN A 167 17.87 5.29 -9.37
N ASP A 168 17.42 5.32 -10.62
CA ASP A 168 16.09 5.81 -10.96
C ASP A 168 14.99 4.85 -10.50
N MET A 169 15.18 3.52 -10.57
CA MET A 169 14.26 2.54 -9.97
C MET A 169 14.12 2.73 -8.46
N VAL A 170 15.24 2.93 -7.75
CA VAL A 170 15.21 3.22 -6.31
C VAL A 170 14.43 4.51 -6.03
N ARG A 171 14.67 5.59 -6.80
CA ARG A 171 13.93 6.86 -6.65
C ARG A 171 12.44 6.71 -6.88
N ILE A 172 12.03 5.95 -7.90
CA ILE A 172 10.61 5.69 -8.17
C ILE A 172 9.97 4.98 -6.97
N VAL A 173 10.62 3.93 -6.46
CA VAL A 173 10.13 3.19 -5.28
C VAL A 173 10.02 4.10 -4.05
N GLU A 174 11.03 4.92 -3.77
CA GLU A 174 11.01 5.86 -2.63
C GLU A 174 9.90 6.92 -2.75
N GLN A 175 9.65 7.44 -3.96
CA GLN A 175 8.58 8.42 -4.19
C GLN A 175 7.20 7.75 -4.10
N ALA A 176 7.03 6.53 -4.62
CA ALA A 176 5.80 5.77 -4.46
C ALA A 176 5.52 5.41 -2.98
N VAL A 177 6.54 5.04 -2.19
CA VAL A 177 6.40 4.88 -0.74
C VAL A 177 5.84 6.16 -0.11
N LYS A 178 6.43 7.33 -0.40
CA LYS A 178 5.98 8.61 0.16
C LYS A 178 4.54 8.94 -0.25
N ALA A 179 4.17 8.69 -1.49
CA ALA A 179 2.83 8.98 -2.01
C ALA A 179 1.75 8.08 -1.41
N HIS A 180 2.06 6.80 -1.15
CA HIS A 180 1.05 5.82 -0.78
C HIS A 180 1.00 5.46 0.69
N ARG A 181 2.06 5.71 1.45
CA ARG A 181 2.12 5.27 2.85
C ARG A 181 0.94 5.77 3.68
N ALA A 182 0.56 7.04 3.56
CA ALA A 182 -0.59 7.58 4.29
C ALA A 182 -1.91 6.92 3.85
N ALA A 183 -2.15 6.81 2.54
CA ALA A 183 -3.39 6.25 2.00
C ALA A 183 -3.56 4.74 2.30
N ALA A 184 -2.47 3.98 2.23
CA ALA A 184 -2.48 2.54 2.46
C ALA A 184 -2.46 2.19 3.97
N CYS A 185 -1.70 2.94 4.78
CA CYS A 185 -1.50 2.59 6.18
C CYS A 185 -2.47 3.30 7.15
N ASN A 186 -3.02 4.47 6.79
CA ASN A 186 -4.01 5.19 7.61
C ASN A 186 -5.43 5.09 7.04
N GLY A 187 -5.61 4.35 5.95
CA GLY A 187 -6.90 4.15 5.28
C GLY A 187 -7.62 2.85 5.66
N ALA A 188 -7.00 1.99 6.48
CA ALA A 188 -7.70 0.88 7.12
C ALA A 188 -8.42 1.43 8.37
N PRO A 189 -9.67 1.02 8.68
CA PRO A 189 -10.28 1.38 9.95
C PRO A 189 -9.31 0.96 11.05
N ALA A 190 -9.05 1.86 11.99
CA ALA A 190 -8.34 1.52 13.21
C ALA A 190 -9.01 0.29 13.79
N ALA A 191 -8.23 -0.77 14.05
CA ALA A 191 -8.70 -1.81 14.95
C ALA A 191 -9.24 -1.09 16.20
N PRO A 192 -10.40 -1.49 16.74
CA PRO A 192 -10.94 -0.84 17.92
C PRO A 192 -9.85 -0.83 18.98
N ASP A 193 -9.44 0.36 19.39
CA ASP A 193 -8.52 0.56 20.50
C ASP A 193 -9.21 0.00 21.75
N ASP A 194 -8.80 -1.20 22.17
CA ASP A 194 -9.14 -1.74 23.50
C ASP A 194 -8.38 -0.89 24.54
N HIS A 195 -9.00 0.24 24.90
CA HIS A 195 -8.72 0.98 26.11
C HIS A 195 -9.87 0.78 27.08
N GLY A 196 -9.65 -0.05 28.11
CA GLY A 196 -10.50 -0.09 29.31
C GLY A 196 -10.55 -1.43 30.02
#